data_AF-A0A838RA37-F1
#
_entry.id   AF-A0A838RA37-F1
#
_cell.length_a   1.000
_cell.length_b   1.000
_cell.length_c   1.000
_cell.angle_alpha   90.00
_cell.angle_beta   90.00
_cell.angle_gamma   90.00
#
_symmetry.space_group_name_H-M   'P 1'
#
loop_
_entity.id
_entity.type
_entity.pdbx_description
1 polymer ?
#
loop_
_entity_poly.entity_id
_entity_poly.type
_entity_poly.pdbx_seq_one_letter_code
_entity_poly.pdbx_strand_id
1 'polypeptide(L)'
;MAFLPLRAVAPDDATSRVYDDWLADLEGRLGEPGADWNRITREVLYQLYFPNFGDYDERLNDPATPLATRAALLAMDPHGITLEPEYYADVDPERFARVKPLHWLWQSFDRSPLGGGNVHLGVRFRRILARHLFARCGRNFKCFHFVEFSFGYNLEVGDDV
;
A
#
# COMPACT_ATOMS: atom_id res chain seq x y z
N MET A 1 -14.97 27.56 23.13
CA MET A 1 -15.32 26.23 22.58
C MET A 1 -14.55 25.20 23.40
N ALA A 2 -15.20 24.18 23.94
CA ALA A 2 -14.51 23.16 24.74
C ALA A 2 -13.71 22.23 23.81
N PHE A 3 -12.45 21.96 24.14
CA PHE A 3 -11.66 20.93 23.45
C PHE A 3 -12.19 19.56 23.84
N LEU A 4 -12.64 18.78 22.85
CA LEU A 4 -13.13 17.42 23.03
C LEU A 4 -12.10 16.45 22.42
N PRO A 5 -11.24 15.81 23.22
CA PRO A 5 -10.23 14.89 22.70
C PRO A 5 -10.89 13.68 22.04
N LEU A 6 -10.23 13.13 21.02
CA LEU A 6 -10.65 11.88 20.39
C LEU A 6 -10.60 10.74 21.40
N ARG A 7 -11.57 9.84 21.31
CA ARG A 7 -11.58 8.60 22.09
C ARG A 7 -10.53 7.62 21.55
N ALA A 8 -9.90 6.88 22.45
CA ALA A 8 -9.14 5.69 22.08
C ALA A 8 -10.10 4.55 21.71
N VAL A 9 -9.90 3.97 20.52
CA VAL A 9 -10.64 2.80 20.04
C VAL A 9 -9.62 1.85 19.42
N ALA A 10 -9.68 0.58 19.80
CA ALA A 10 -8.84 -0.48 19.26
C ALA A 10 -9.68 -1.76 19.09
N PRO A 11 -9.30 -2.66 18.16
CA PRO A 11 -9.78 -4.04 18.14
C PRO A 11 -9.41 -4.78 19.44
N ASP A 12 -9.91 -6.01 19.58
CA ASP A 12 -9.47 -6.91 20.64
C ASP A 12 -7.99 -7.31 20.46
N ASP A 13 -7.37 -7.78 21.55
CA ASP A 13 -5.94 -8.09 21.58
C ASP A 13 -5.51 -9.16 20.56
N ALA A 14 -6.37 -10.15 20.26
CA ALA A 14 -6.03 -11.19 19.30
C ALA A 14 -5.98 -10.61 17.88
N THR A 15 -6.97 -9.81 17.51
CA THR A 15 -6.98 -9.07 16.25
C THR A 15 -5.80 -8.10 16.14
N SER A 16 -5.52 -7.33 17.20
CA SER A 16 -4.40 -6.39 17.21
C SER A 16 -3.05 -7.06 17.02
N ARG A 17 -2.80 -8.22 17.66
CA ARG A 17 -1.55 -8.97 17.47
C ARG A 17 -1.34 -9.39 16.01
N VAL A 18 -2.36 -9.95 15.36
CA VAL A 18 -2.26 -10.35 13.95
C VAL A 18 -1.93 -9.15 13.05
N TYR A 19 -2.57 -8.01 13.30
CA TYR A 19 -2.28 -6.78 12.55
C TYR A 19 -0.87 -6.24 12.81
N ASP A 20 -0.42 -6.27 14.06
CA ASP A 20 0.92 -5.81 14.42
C ASP A 20 2.00 -6.69 13.77
N ASP A 21 1.84 -8.01 13.82
CA ASP A 21 2.74 -8.96 13.18
C ASP A 21 2.78 -8.78 11.66
N TRP A 22 1.61 -8.61 11.01
CA TRP A 22 1.53 -8.40 9.57
C TRP A 22 2.14 -7.06 9.13
N LEU A 23 1.94 -5.99 9.90
CA LEU A 23 2.55 -4.69 9.61
C LEU A 23 4.07 -4.71 9.84
N ALA A 24 4.55 -5.41 10.87
CA ALA A 24 5.97 -5.57 11.14
C ALA A 24 6.68 -6.36 10.03
N ASP A 25 6.07 -7.44 9.51
CA ASP A 25 6.57 -8.17 8.34
C ASP A 25 6.71 -7.25 7.13
N LEU A 26 5.66 -6.48 6.82
CA LEU A 26 5.67 -5.56 5.69
C LEU A 26 6.73 -4.46 5.85
N GLU A 27 6.81 -3.83 7.02
CA GLU A 27 7.81 -2.79 7.30
C GLU A 27 9.23 -3.34 7.18
N GLY A 28 9.48 -4.55 7.69
CA GLY A 28 10.76 -5.25 7.54
C GLY A 28 11.12 -5.46 6.07
N ARG A 29 10.23 -6.07 5.29
CA ARG A 29 10.44 -6.35 3.86
C ARG A 29 10.69 -5.10 3.04
N LEU A 30 9.99 -4.00 3.32
CA LEU A 30 10.17 -2.72 2.62
C LEU A 30 11.49 -2.03 2.98
N GLY A 31 12.00 -2.26 4.20
CA GLY A 31 13.24 -1.67 4.72
C GLY A 31 14.52 -2.41 4.33
N GLU A 32 14.42 -3.62 3.78
CA GLU A 32 15.59 -4.42 3.37
C GLU A 32 16.43 -3.70 2.28
N PRO A 33 17.77 -3.74 2.35
CA PRO A 33 18.63 -3.21 1.29
C PRO A 33 18.35 -3.90 -0.05
N GLY A 34 17.97 -3.11 -1.06
CA GLY A 34 17.64 -3.64 -2.38
C GLY A 34 16.26 -4.33 -2.45
N ALA A 35 15.36 -4.07 -1.50
CA ALA A 35 14.00 -4.56 -1.53
C ALA A 35 13.32 -4.31 -2.88
N ASP A 36 12.76 -5.38 -3.47
CA ASP A 36 11.97 -5.31 -4.69
C ASP A 36 10.52 -4.92 -4.34
N TRP A 37 10.25 -3.61 -4.34
CA TRP A 37 8.91 -3.10 -4.04
C TRP A 37 7.86 -3.52 -5.07
N ASN A 38 8.23 -3.83 -6.32
CA ASN A 38 7.27 -4.36 -7.29
C ASN A 38 6.78 -5.73 -6.85
N ARG A 39 7.72 -6.62 -6.51
CA ARG A 39 7.41 -7.96 -6.02
C ARG A 39 6.62 -7.91 -4.71
N ILE A 40 7.05 -7.09 -3.75
CA ILE A 40 6.35 -6.94 -2.46
C ILE A 40 4.91 -6.45 -2.68
N THR A 41 4.71 -5.40 -3.48
CA THR A 41 3.37 -4.91 -3.79
C THR A 41 2.52 -5.99 -4.44
N ARG A 42 3.06 -6.71 -5.43
CA ARG A 42 2.34 -7.81 -6.10
C ARG A 42 1.92 -8.89 -5.13
N GLU A 43 2.84 -9.36 -4.29
CA GLU A 43 2.56 -10.41 -3.31
C GLU A 43 1.49 -9.96 -2.31
N VAL A 44 1.59 -8.75 -1.78
CA VAL A 44 0.61 -8.20 -0.83
C VAL A 44 -0.76 -8.08 -1.48
N LEU A 45 -0.86 -7.45 -2.65
CA LEU A 45 -2.14 -7.28 -3.33
C LEU A 45 -2.74 -8.62 -3.75
N TYR A 46 -1.93 -9.53 -4.28
CA TYR A 46 -2.37 -10.87 -4.65
C TYR A 46 -2.93 -11.65 -3.44
N GLN A 47 -2.24 -11.63 -2.30
CA GLN A 47 -2.71 -12.29 -1.08
C GLN A 47 -4.00 -11.68 -0.52
N LEU A 48 -4.19 -10.36 -0.68
CA LEU A 48 -5.39 -9.66 -0.22
C LEU A 48 -6.60 -9.91 -1.12
N TYR A 49 -6.43 -9.89 -2.44
CA TYR A 49 -7.53 -9.98 -3.41
C TYR A 49 -7.83 -11.41 -3.86
N PHE A 50 -6.85 -12.31 -3.78
CA PHE A 50 -6.97 -13.72 -4.17
C PHE A 50 -6.48 -14.64 -3.04
N PRO A 51 -7.08 -14.57 -1.85
CA PRO A 51 -6.63 -15.36 -0.70
C PRO A 51 -6.76 -16.86 -1.02
N ASN A 52 -5.70 -17.61 -0.68
CA ASN A 52 -5.60 -19.05 -0.90
C ASN A 52 -5.75 -19.49 -2.38
N PHE A 53 -5.38 -18.63 -3.34
CA PHE A 53 -5.50 -18.94 -4.76
C PHE A 53 -4.30 -19.71 -5.36
N GLY A 54 -3.31 -20.08 -4.54
CA GLY A 54 -2.09 -20.78 -4.96
C GLY A 54 -1.01 -19.83 -5.44
N ASP A 55 -0.03 -20.34 -6.18
CA ASP A 55 1.10 -19.54 -6.67
C ASP A 55 0.68 -18.55 -7.77
N TYR A 56 1.22 -17.34 -7.73
CA TYR A 56 0.87 -16.28 -8.67
C TYR A 56 1.27 -16.63 -10.11
N ASP A 57 2.51 -17.08 -10.31
CA ASP A 57 3.07 -17.33 -11.64
C ASP A 57 2.44 -18.57 -12.27
N GLU A 58 2.18 -19.62 -11.47
CA GLU A 58 1.43 -20.79 -11.92
C GLU A 58 0.03 -20.40 -12.41
N ARG A 59 -0.72 -19.61 -11.63
CA ARG A 59 -2.08 -19.18 -12.01
C ARG A 59 -2.11 -18.26 -13.20
N LEU A 60 -1.12 -17.37 -13.33
CA LEU A 60 -1.03 -16.45 -14.45
C LEU A 60 -0.71 -17.17 -15.77
N ASN A 61 0.07 -18.26 -15.72
CA ASN A 61 0.52 -18.99 -16.90
C ASN A 61 -0.34 -20.22 -17.24
N ASP A 62 -1.22 -20.66 -16.35
CA ASP A 62 -2.14 -21.76 -16.60
C ASP A 62 -3.16 -21.40 -17.71
N PRO A 63 -3.19 -22.15 -18.84
CA PRO A 63 -4.17 -21.94 -19.91
C PRO A 63 -5.63 -22.15 -19.47
N ALA A 64 -5.87 -22.88 -18.39
CA ALA A 64 -7.20 -23.06 -17.81
C ALA A 64 -7.68 -21.83 -17.03
N THR A 65 -6.78 -20.92 -16.62
CA THR A 65 -7.17 -19.68 -15.95
C THR A 65 -7.89 -18.75 -16.93
N PRO A 66 -9.14 -18.32 -16.66
CA PRO A 66 -9.87 -17.42 -17.53
C PRO A 66 -9.11 -16.11 -17.79
N LEU A 67 -9.23 -15.56 -19.00
CA LEU A 67 -8.53 -14.31 -19.37
C LEU A 67 -8.86 -13.14 -18.43
N ALA A 68 -10.11 -13.02 -17.98
CA ALA A 68 -10.50 -12.00 -17.01
C ALA A 68 -9.76 -12.14 -15.67
N THR A 69 -9.58 -13.38 -15.20
CA THR A 69 -8.80 -13.66 -13.99
C THR A 69 -7.33 -13.32 -14.22
N ARG A 70 -6.72 -13.74 -15.34
CA ARG A 70 -5.33 -13.40 -15.68
C ARG A 70 -5.12 -11.88 -15.76
N ALA A 71 -6.06 -11.15 -16.36
CA ALA A 71 -6.03 -9.69 -16.39
C ALA A 71 -6.09 -9.07 -14.99
N ALA A 72 -6.94 -9.61 -14.10
CA ALA A 72 -7.00 -9.15 -12.72
C ALA A 72 -5.72 -9.47 -11.92
N LEU A 73 -5.08 -10.62 -12.18
CA LEU A 73 -3.77 -10.96 -11.61
C LEU A 73 -2.69 -9.98 -12.07
N LEU A 74 -2.63 -9.67 -13.37
CA LEU A 74 -1.69 -8.70 -13.93
C LEU A 74 -1.85 -7.31 -13.31
N ALA A 75 -3.06 -6.93 -12.91
CA ALA A 75 -3.31 -5.68 -12.21
C ALA A 75 -2.76 -5.64 -10.77
N MET A 76 -2.37 -6.79 -10.19
CA MET A 76 -1.68 -6.83 -8.90
C MET A 76 -0.20 -6.48 -9.03
N ASP A 77 0.40 -6.65 -10.22
CA ASP A 77 1.79 -6.32 -10.49
C ASP A 77 1.93 -4.87 -10.96
N PRO A 78 2.70 -4.01 -10.27
CA PRO A 78 2.89 -2.62 -10.68
C PRO A 78 3.52 -2.43 -12.06
N HIS A 79 4.20 -3.44 -12.61
CA HIS A 79 4.70 -3.38 -13.99
C HIS A 79 3.58 -3.41 -15.04
N GLY A 80 2.43 -4.00 -14.70
CA GLY A 80 1.30 -4.20 -15.60
C GLY A 80 0.26 -3.07 -15.61
N ILE A 81 0.46 -2.03 -14.80
CA ILE A 81 -0.49 -0.92 -14.62
C ILE A 81 0.14 0.42 -14.97
N THR A 82 -0.70 1.44 -15.18
CA THR A 82 -0.29 2.83 -15.26
C THR A 82 -1.01 3.65 -14.20
N LEU A 83 -0.34 4.68 -13.69
CA LEU A 83 -0.88 5.66 -12.76
C LEU A 83 -0.94 7.03 -13.42
N GLU A 84 -1.91 7.83 -13.00
CA GLU A 84 -2.14 9.19 -13.51
C GLU A 84 -0.85 10.04 -13.61
N PRO A 85 0.06 10.05 -12.61
CA PRO A 85 1.26 10.90 -12.68
C PRO A 85 2.24 10.53 -13.80
N GLU A 86 2.19 9.30 -14.32
CA GLU A 86 3.03 8.88 -15.46
C GLU A 86 2.68 9.64 -16.74
N TYR A 87 1.49 10.24 -16.81
CA TYR A 87 1.03 11.03 -17.95
C TYR A 87 1.32 12.53 -17.81
N TYR A 88 1.87 12.97 -16.68
CA TYR A 88 2.15 14.39 -16.46
C TYR A 88 3.46 14.80 -17.12
N ALA A 89 3.47 15.99 -17.73
CA ALA A 89 4.64 16.47 -18.46
C ALA A 89 5.83 16.84 -17.55
N ASP A 90 5.57 17.12 -16.28
CA ASP A 90 6.54 17.54 -15.26
C ASP A 90 6.97 16.39 -14.32
N VAL A 91 6.55 15.15 -14.61
CA VAL A 91 6.99 13.99 -13.82
C VAL A 91 8.48 13.73 -14.01
N ASP A 92 9.18 13.45 -12.92
CA ASP A 92 10.49 12.83 -12.99
C ASP A 92 10.30 11.31 -13.18
N PRO A 93 10.62 10.76 -14.37
CA PRO A 93 10.30 9.37 -14.69
C PRO A 93 11.10 8.38 -13.84
N GLU A 94 12.35 8.70 -13.48
CA GLU A 94 13.20 7.81 -12.69
C GLU A 94 12.76 7.79 -11.23
N ARG A 95 12.51 8.98 -10.65
CA ARG A 95 12.01 9.08 -9.28
C ARG A 95 10.63 8.46 -9.15
N PHE A 96 9.74 8.66 -10.12
CA PHE A 96 8.40 8.08 -10.09
C PHE A 96 8.42 6.56 -10.28
N ALA A 97 9.19 6.04 -11.25
CA ALA A 97 9.31 4.59 -11.47
C ALA A 97 9.75 3.86 -10.19
N ARG A 98 10.65 4.45 -9.40
CA ARG A 98 11.07 3.88 -8.10
C ARG A 98 9.92 3.75 -7.10
N VAL A 99 9.05 4.75 -7.00
CA VAL A 99 7.99 4.80 -5.97
C VAL A 99 6.62 4.29 -6.46
N LYS A 100 6.43 4.13 -7.77
CA LYS A 100 5.22 3.63 -8.41
C LYS A 100 4.65 2.38 -7.73
N PRO A 101 5.45 1.36 -7.33
CA PRO A 101 4.91 0.17 -6.67
C PRO A 101 4.17 0.48 -5.38
N LEU A 102 4.69 1.42 -4.58
CA LEU A 102 4.11 1.78 -3.30
C LEU A 102 2.94 2.76 -3.47
N HIS A 103 2.95 3.59 -4.52
CA HIS A 103 1.77 4.38 -4.91
C HIS A 103 0.61 3.45 -5.29
N TRP A 104 0.89 2.42 -6.09
CA TRP A 104 -0.14 1.45 -6.47
C TRP A 104 -0.65 0.66 -5.28
N LEU A 105 0.26 0.21 -4.40
CA LEU A 105 -0.09 -0.48 -3.16
C LEU A 105 -0.98 0.38 -2.26
N TRP A 106 -0.64 1.65 -2.08
CA TRP A 106 -1.42 2.61 -1.30
C TRP A 106 -2.87 2.70 -1.79
N GLN A 107 -3.05 2.98 -3.08
CA GLN A 107 -4.38 3.18 -3.66
C GLN A 107 -5.19 1.87 -3.68
N SER A 108 -4.54 0.75 -4.00
CA SER A 108 -5.20 -0.55 -4.11
C SER A 108 -5.53 -1.16 -2.75
N PHE A 109 -4.74 -0.91 -1.72
CA PHE A 109 -5.04 -1.36 -0.37
C PHE A 109 -6.36 -0.76 0.15
N ASP A 110 -6.59 0.54 -0.07
CA ASP A 110 -7.79 1.21 0.40
C ASP A 110 -9.08 0.67 -0.24
N ARG A 111 -8.99 0.04 -1.42
CA ARG A 111 -10.14 -0.62 -2.09
C ARG A 111 -10.47 -2.00 -1.51
N SER A 112 -9.62 -2.54 -0.63
CA SER A 112 -9.85 -3.82 0.03
C SER A 112 -10.69 -3.67 1.31
N PRO A 113 -11.35 -4.73 1.80
CA PRO A 113 -11.99 -4.72 3.12
C PRO A 113 -11.02 -4.38 4.27
N LEU A 114 -9.73 -4.65 4.08
CA LEU A 114 -8.68 -4.41 5.07
C LEU A 114 -8.31 -2.92 5.17
N GLY A 115 -8.45 -2.16 4.09
CA GLY A 115 -8.09 -0.74 4.01
C GLY A 115 -9.27 0.24 4.10
N GLY A 116 -10.37 -0.02 3.39
CA GLY A 116 -11.43 0.97 3.16
C GLY A 116 -12.23 1.40 4.39
N GLY A 117 -12.25 0.60 5.47
CA GLY A 117 -13.01 0.93 6.69
C GLY A 117 -12.26 0.74 8.00
N ASN A 118 -11.13 0.02 7.99
CA ASN A 118 -10.38 -0.28 9.20
C ASN A 118 -9.39 0.83 9.52
N VAL A 119 -9.84 1.83 10.29
CA VAL A 119 -9.00 2.98 10.67
C VAL A 119 -7.75 2.55 11.46
N HIS A 120 -7.91 1.59 12.38
CA HIS A 120 -6.82 1.13 13.24
C HIS A 120 -5.66 0.56 12.42
N LEU A 121 -5.96 -0.31 11.45
CA LEU A 121 -4.94 -0.88 10.56
C LEU A 121 -4.50 0.09 9.47
N GLY A 122 -5.44 0.68 8.74
CA GLY A 122 -5.15 1.47 7.54
C GLY A 122 -4.28 2.69 7.81
N VAL A 123 -4.46 3.37 8.95
CA VAL A 123 -3.60 4.50 9.34
C VAL A 123 -2.14 4.05 9.51
N ARG A 124 -1.92 2.88 10.12
CA ARG A 124 -0.58 2.35 10.40
C ARG A 124 0.09 1.83 9.13
N PHE A 125 -0.67 1.13 8.28
CA PHE A 125 -0.22 0.70 6.95
C PHE A 125 0.25 1.88 6.10
N ARG A 126 -0.59 2.91 5.96
CA ARG A 126 -0.26 4.11 5.19
C ARG A 126 0.90 4.89 5.80
N ARG A 127 1.07 4.89 7.13
CA ARG A 127 2.26 5.46 7.78
C ARG A 127 3.55 4.76 7.38
N ILE A 128 3.55 3.42 7.31
CA ILE A 128 4.72 2.66 6.83
C ILE A 128 5.04 3.10 5.40
N LEU A 129 4.05 3.07 4.49
CA LEU A 129 4.27 3.45 3.10
C LEU A 129 4.74 4.91 2.93
N ALA A 130 4.16 5.85 3.69
CA ALA A 130 4.51 7.27 3.63
C ALA A 130 6.00 7.55 3.88
N ARG A 131 6.67 6.76 4.73
CA ARG A 131 8.11 6.88 5.00
C ARG A 131 8.98 6.56 3.77
N HIS A 132 8.46 5.77 2.84
CA HIS A 132 9.14 5.40 1.61
C HIS A 132 8.69 6.24 0.41
N LEU A 133 7.45 6.72 0.45
CA LEU A 133 6.83 7.52 -0.62
C LEU A 133 7.17 9.00 -0.55
N PHE A 134 7.25 9.57 0.65
CA PHE A 134 7.42 11.01 0.85
C PHE A 134 8.89 11.42 0.92
N ALA A 135 9.20 12.68 0.59
CA ALA A 135 10.52 13.24 0.84
C ALA A 135 10.85 13.21 2.34
N ARG A 136 9.84 13.51 3.18
CA ARG A 136 9.93 13.36 4.63
C ARG A 136 8.56 13.00 5.21
N CYS A 137 8.54 12.05 6.14
CA CYS A 137 7.36 11.73 6.95
C CYS A 137 7.75 11.69 8.43
N GLY A 138 7.17 12.59 9.23
CA GLY A 138 7.41 12.66 10.67
C GLY A 138 6.72 11.55 11.46
N ARG A 139 6.80 11.66 12.79
CA ARG A 139 6.19 10.73 13.74
C ARG A 139 4.68 10.87 13.74
N ASN A 140 4.00 9.77 14.06
CA ASN A 140 2.55 9.71 14.25
C ASN A 140 1.69 10.17 13.07
N PHE A 141 2.24 10.24 11.84
CA PHE A 141 1.47 10.60 10.64
C PHE A 141 0.15 9.81 10.55
N LYS A 142 -0.95 10.51 10.31
CA LYS A 142 -2.29 9.96 10.11
C LYS A 142 -2.85 10.47 8.81
N CYS A 143 -3.28 9.52 8.01
CA CYS A 143 -4.06 9.78 6.83
C CYS A 143 -5.34 8.92 6.92
N PHE A 144 -6.39 9.24 6.20
CA PHE A 144 -7.55 8.34 6.07
C PHE A 144 -7.53 7.68 4.69
N HIS A 145 -8.43 6.72 4.47
CA HIS A 145 -8.52 6.01 3.20
C HIS A 145 -8.81 6.96 2.03
N PHE A 146 -8.51 6.51 0.82
CA PHE A 146 -8.80 7.19 -0.45
C PHE A 146 -8.18 8.58 -0.60
N VAL A 147 -7.11 8.87 0.15
CA VAL A 147 -6.27 10.03 -0.11
C VAL A 147 -5.32 9.68 -1.25
N GLU A 148 -5.32 10.53 -2.27
CA GLU A 148 -4.45 10.42 -3.44
C GLU A 148 -3.51 11.63 -3.52
N PHE A 149 -2.33 11.41 -4.08
CA PHE A 149 -1.33 12.43 -4.34
C PHE A 149 -0.53 12.04 -5.57
N SER A 150 -0.08 13.02 -6.35
CA SER A 150 0.61 12.77 -7.62
C SER A 150 2.07 12.37 -7.41
N PHE A 151 2.86 13.25 -6.78
CA PHE A 151 4.29 13.05 -6.59
C PHE A 151 4.61 12.96 -5.10
N GLY A 152 4.53 11.76 -4.52
CA GLY A 152 4.81 11.55 -3.09
C GLY A 152 6.17 12.12 -2.68
N TYR A 153 7.18 11.93 -3.53
CA TYR A 153 8.56 12.35 -3.30
C TYR A 153 8.79 13.88 -3.28
N ASN A 154 7.75 14.68 -3.45
CA ASN A 154 7.77 16.14 -3.26
C ASN A 154 7.08 16.57 -1.95
N LEU A 155 6.52 15.63 -1.18
CA LEU A 155 5.80 15.91 0.06
C LEU A 155 6.72 15.81 1.28
N GLU A 156 6.65 16.82 2.14
CA GLU A 156 7.26 16.80 3.47
C GLU A 156 6.19 16.98 4.54
N VAL A 157 6.04 15.99 5.41
CA VAL A 157 5.08 16.01 6.52
C VAL A 157 5.84 16.01 7.85
N GLY A 158 5.39 16.85 8.78
CA GLY A 158 5.95 16.97 10.13
C GLY A 158 5.48 15.88 11.10
N ASP A 159 5.80 16.07 12.38
CA ASP A 159 5.31 15.23 13.47
C ASP A 159 3.84 15.54 13.79
N ASP A 160 3.08 14.50 14.16
CA ASP A 160 1.71 14.58 14.69
C ASP A 160 0.67 15.19 13.74
N VAL A 161 0.86 15.01 12.42
CA VAL A 161 -0.06 15.40 11.33
C VAL A 161 -1.01 14.27 10.97
#